data_AF-A0A1R0ZM13-F1
#
_entry.id   AF-A0A1R0ZM13-F1
#
_cell.length_a   1.000
_cell.length_b   1.000
_cell.length_c   1.000
_cell.angle_alpha   90.00
_cell.angle_beta   90.00
_cell.angle_gamma   90.00
#
_symmetry.space_group_name_H-M   'P 1'
#
loop_
_entity.id
_entity.type
_entity.pdbx_description
1 polymer ?
#
loop_
_entity_poly.entity_id
_entity_poly.type
_entity_poly.pdbx_seq_one_letter_code
_entity_poly.pdbx_strand_id
1 'polypeptide(L)'
;MSKRNRKRNILLTILAAIVGICMVSILLNKTYRTTFESLPETDRRMLTELSELYNHFEQSSDQLWNKDYRFDSKPLLLVRTTKDSGLFRSEGFAVNVPMKKGIFAQEISLPESMGLPKVYRISRFSPTTLSAWFPANFGTLNLKGMETMYFKYYPKMFSDPALYFDFSSFLLHEGFHIFKQKDWTYDANGAEHIDNYPVNEENYALMGIEFKLLDQAMAESNPELVQQYLHDWTVVRNYRYYKWPQLIGETKTEAIEGSARYLEYRYSKLTGRNLMVLATKQEPYHVTFMQAYDFIANGQAESPSFLERSIRYETGAALELTMDKANLPWKEAIEDVPGKKPGMTPYEILSNYYKMNDLTTIESQLGEIKEVYDYDALRKQGAKIVKQLIGEQ
;
A
#
# COMPACT_ATOMS: atom_id res chain seq x y z
N MET A 1 50.04 35.38 -5.20
CA MET A 1 49.25 34.66 -4.18
C MET A 1 49.57 33.16 -4.27
N SER A 2 50.03 32.50 -3.20
CA SER A 2 50.38 31.07 -3.28
C SER A 2 49.15 30.22 -3.68
N LYS A 3 49.35 29.11 -4.41
CA LYS A 3 48.26 28.18 -4.79
C LYS A 3 47.39 27.78 -3.58
N ARG A 4 47.99 27.70 -2.38
CA ARG A 4 47.32 27.40 -1.10
C ARG A 4 46.37 28.52 -0.66
N ASN A 5 46.78 29.78 -0.76
CA ASN A 5 45.94 30.94 -0.43
C ASN A 5 44.78 31.09 -1.42
N ARG A 6 45.00 30.78 -2.71
CA ARG A 6 43.92 30.79 -3.72
C ARG A 6 42.88 29.71 -3.45
N LYS A 7 43.29 28.47 -3.14
CA LYS A 7 42.37 27.38 -2.77
C LYS A 7 41.57 27.69 -1.49
N ARG A 8 42.23 28.26 -0.46
CA ARG A 8 41.56 28.68 0.78
C ARG A 8 40.51 29.75 0.53
N ASN A 9 40.83 30.77 -0.26
CA ASN A 9 39.88 31.85 -0.56
C ASN A 9 38.67 31.32 -1.35
N ILE A 10 38.89 30.44 -2.33
CA ILE A 10 37.80 29.77 -3.07
C ILE A 10 36.89 28.99 -2.11
N LEU A 11 37.48 28.19 -1.20
CA LEU A 11 36.71 27.41 -0.23
C LEU A 11 35.88 28.32 0.70
N LEU A 12 36.45 29.41 1.19
CA LEU A 12 35.73 30.39 2.03
C LEU A 12 34.60 31.08 1.28
N THR A 13 34.81 31.43 0.00
CA THR A 13 33.75 31.99 -0.85
C THR A 13 32.61 31.00 -1.06
N ILE A 14 32.92 29.71 -1.31
CA ILE A 14 31.90 28.65 -1.43
C ILE A 14 31.13 28.49 -0.13
N LEU A 15 31.82 28.43 1.02
CA LEU A 15 31.17 28.30 2.32
C LEU A 15 30.26 29.49 2.63
N ALA A 16 30.72 30.71 2.37
CA ALA A 16 29.93 31.92 2.54
C ALA A 16 28.67 31.92 1.65
N ALA A 17 28.79 31.45 0.40
CA ALA A 17 27.66 31.31 -0.50
C ALA A 17 26.63 30.27 0.02
N ILE A 18 27.09 29.12 0.50
CA ILE A 18 26.22 28.09 1.08
C ILE A 18 25.47 28.63 2.31
N VAL A 19 26.18 29.30 3.22
CA VAL A 19 25.57 29.92 4.42
C VAL A 19 24.56 30.99 4.00
N GLY A 20 24.88 31.82 3.01
CA GLY A 20 23.96 32.81 2.44
C GLY A 20 22.68 32.19 1.90
N ILE A 21 22.79 31.11 1.11
CA ILE A 21 21.64 30.36 0.57
C ILE A 21 20.79 29.78 1.71
N CYS A 22 21.41 29.18 2.73
CA CYS A 22 20.70 28.66 3.89
C CYS A 22 19.96 29.76 4.65
N MET A 23 20.59 30.92 4.89
CA MET A 23 19.95 32.05 5.58
C MET A 23 18.77 32.62 4.79
N VAL A 24 18.92 32.79 3.47
CA VAL A 24 17.81 33.24 2.60
C VAL A 24 16.66 32.24 2.63
N SER A 25 16.94 30.94 2.58
CA SER A 25 15.90 29.91 2.67
C SER A 25 15.17 29.91 4.01
N ILE A 26 15.89 30.13 5.13
CA ILE A 26 15.29 30.26 6.46
C ILE A 26 14.39 31.51 6.52
N LEU A 27 14.86 32.64 5.99
CA LEU A 27 14.09 33.89 5.95
C LEU A 27 12.81 33.73 5.13
N LEU A 28 12.92 33.16 3.92
CA LEU A 28 11.76 32.88 3.07
C LEU A 28 10.77 31.93 3.75
N ASN A 29 11.25 30.89 4.43
CA ASN A 29 10.38 29.99 5.20
C ASN A 29 9.57 30.72 6.29
N LYS A 30 10.04 31.88 6.78
CA LYS A 30 9.38 32.67 7.82
C LYS A 30 8.38 33.68 7.30
N THR A 31 8.61 34.26 6.12
CA THR A 31 7.86 35.42 5.66
C THR A 31 7.07 35.17 4.38
N TYR A 32 7.51 34.22 3.56
CA TYR A 32 6.91 33.97 2.25
C TYR A 32 5.85 32.89 2.33
N ARG A 33 4.63 33.17 1.88
CA ARG A 33 3.54 32.19 1.80
C ARG A 33 3.22 31.45 3.11
N THR A 34 2.83 32.20 4.14
CA THR A 34 2.56 31.65 5.49
C THR A 34 1.08 31.39 5.77
N THR A 35 0.21 31.57 4.78
CA THR A 35 -1.23 31.28 4.85
C THR A 35 -1.61 30.26 3.77
N PHE A 36 -2.64 29.45 4.01
CA PHE A 36 -3.11 28.44 3.05
C PHE A 36 -3.29 29.01 1.64
N GLU A 37 -4.02 30.12 1.48
CA GLU A 37 -4.31 30.74 0.17
C GLU A 37 -3.04 31.16 -0.59
N SER A 38 -1.99 31.51 0.14
CA SER A 38 -0.73 31.95 -0.46
C SER A 38 0.16 30.78 -0.91
N LEU A 39 -0.11 29.54 -0.46
CA LEU A 39 0.68 28.36 -0.82
C LEU A 39 0.54 28.03 -2.31
N PRO A 40 1.54 27.35 -2.92
CA PRO A 40 1.41 26.74 -4.24
C PRO A 40 0.18 25.84 -4.34
N GLU A 41 -0.40 25.73 -5.54
CA GLU A 41 -1.57 24.88 -5.79
C GLU A 41 -1.36 23.43 -5.33
N THR A 42 -0.20 22.83 -5.60
CA THR A 42 0.06 21.46 -5.17
C THR A 42 0.08 21.31 -3.64
N ASP A 43 0.57 22.31 -2.92
CA ASP A 43 0.62 22.26 -1.45
C ASP A 43 -0.78 22.47 -0.87
N ARG A 44 -1.60 23.32 -1.50
CA ARG A 44 -3.02 23.46 -1.15
C ARG A 44 -3.78 22.16 -1.39
N ARG A 45 -3.65 21.54 -2.57
CA ARG A 45 -4.28 20.24 -2.89
C ARG A 45 -3.86 19.15 -1.91
N MET A 46 -2.57 19.07 -1.59
CA MET A 46 -2.04 18.14 -0.59
C MET A 46 -2.71 18.33 0.78
N LEU A 47 -2.81 19.56 1.28
CA LEU A 47 -3.44 19.83 2.58
C LEU A 47 -4.96 19.61 2.54
N THR A 48 -5.61 19.89 1.41
CA THR A 48 -7.04 19.59 1.21
C THR A 48 -7.30 18.09 1.23
N GLU A 49 -6.56 17.28 0.47
CA GLU A 49 -6.73 15.82 0.50
C GLU A 49 -6.35 15.21 1.86
N LEU A 50 -5.36 15.78 2.56
CA LEU A 50 -5.05 15.36 3.93
C LEU A 50 -6.18 15.69 4.91
N SER A 51 -6.81 16.85 4.75
CA SER A 51 -7.97 17.27 5.55
C SER A 51 -9.15 16.33 5.35
N GLU A 52 -9.49 16.01 4.09
CA GLU A 52 -10.53 15.04 3.76
C GLU A 52 -10.23 13.67 4.38
N LEU A 53 -8.98 13.21 4.23
CA LEU A 53 -8.51 11.96 4.82
C LEU A 53 -8.70 11.93 6.34
N TYR A 54 -8.29 13.00 7.04
CA TYR A 54 -8.39 13.09 8.49
C TYR A 54 -9.85 13.09 8.96
N ASN A 55 -10.72 13.83 8.27
CA ASN A 55 -12.16 13.85 8.55
C ASN A 55 -12.78 12.44 8.44
N HIS A 56 -12.38 11.66 7.43
CA HIS A 56 -12.87 10.28 7.28
C HIS A 56 -12.37 9.33 8.38
N PHE A 57 -11.14 9.48 8.85
CA PHE A 57 -10.66 8.72 10.00
C PHE A 57 -11.33 9.13 11.32
N GLU A 58 -11.63 10.42 11.49
CA GLU A 58 -12.36 10.91 12.67
C GLU A 58 -13.79 10.36 12.72
N GLN A 59 -14.48 10.33 11.58
CA GLN A 59 -15.91 9.98 11.50
C GLN A 59 -16.17 8.49 11.26
N SER A 60 -15.26 7.80 10.57
CA SER A 60 -15.51 6.47 10.01
C SER A 60 -14.28 5.54 10.07
N SER A 61 -13.45 5.65 11.11
CA SER A 61 -12.26 4.78 11.29
C SER A 61 -12.58 3.28 11.29
N ASP A 62 -13.74 2.89 11.83
CA ASP A 62 -14.27 1.53 11.80
C ASP A 62 -14.61 1.04 10.38
N GLN A 63 -14.94 1.96 9.47
CA GLN A 63 -15.14 1.67 8.06
C GLN A 63 -13.85 1.67 7.23
N LEU A 64 -12.71 2.04 7.82
CA LEU A 64 -11.42 2.05 7.14
C LEU A 64 -10.58 0.84 7.57
N TRP A 65 -10.35 0.70 8.87
CA TRP A 65 -9.70 -0.48 9.46
C TRP A 65 -10.48 -0.95 10.69
N ASN A 66 -10.26 -0.28 11.83
CA ASN A 66 -11.03 -0.44 13.05
C ASN A 66 -11.01 0.88 13.83
N LYS A 67 -11.84 0.99 14.87
CA LYS A 67 -11.97 2.20 15.71
C LYS A 67 -10.66 2.64 16.39
N ASP A 68 -9.72 1.71 16.59
CA ASP A 68 -8.48 1.96 17.33
C ASP A 68 -7.34 2.45 16.41
N TYR A 69 -7.42 2.18 15.10
CA TYR A 69 -6.44 2.67 14.13
C TYR A 69 -6.78 4.09 13.67
N ARG A 70 -6.04 5.06 14.23
CA ARG A 70 -6.22 6.50 13.98
C ARG A 70 -5.08 7.10 13.18
N PHE A 71 -5.14 6.99 11.84
CA PHE A 71 -4.14 7.59 10.94
C PHE A 71 -4.08 9.12 11.07
N ASP A 72 -5.23 9.75 11.30
CA ASP A 72 -5.41 11.19 11.54
C ASP A 72 -4.66 11.73 12.76
N SER A 73 -4.17 10.86 13.64
CA SER A 73 -3.34 11.22 14.79
C SER A 73 -1.84 10.97 14.58
N LYS A 74 -1.45 10.39 13.45
CA LYS A 74 -0.06 9.94 13.22
C LYS A 74 0.86 11.10 12.82
N PRO A 75 2.11 11.12 13.30
CA PRO A 75 3.07 12.16 12.99
C PRO A 75 3.57 12.05 11.54
N LEU A 76 3.35 13.10 10.76
CA LEU A 76 3.74 13.16 9.34
C LEU A 76 4.70 14.32 9.05
N LEU A 77 5.61 14.10 8.11
CA LEU A 77 6.38 15.11 7.41
C LEU A 77 6.14 14.99 5.89
N LEU A 78 5.29 15.85 5.34
CA LEU A 78 4.94 15.85 3.93
C LEU A 78 5.96 16.70 3.15
N VAL A 79 6.73 16.09 2.26
CA VAL A 79 7.90 16.69 1.61
C VAL A 79 7.60 16.98 0.15
N ARG A 80 7.59 18.26 -0.21
CA ARG A 80 7.32 18.69 -1.58
C ARG A 80 8.51 18.42 -2.49
N THR A 81 8.31 17.60 -3.52
CA THR A 81 9.26 17.42 -4.64
C THR A 81 8.67 17.83 -5.98
N THR A 82 9.52 17.93 -7.01
CA THR A 82 9.10 18.24 -8.38
C THR A 82 8.60 17.02 -9.14
N LYS A 83 9.12 15.84 -8.79
CA LYS A 83 8.80 14.55 -9.41
C LYS A 83 8.97 13.42 -8.40
N ASP A 84 8.55 12.25 -8.82
CA ASP A 84 8.80 11.00 -8.13
C ASP A 84 10.29 10.81 -7.81
N SER A 85 10.58 10.32 -6.59
CA SER A 85 11.91 10.04 -6.06
C SER A 85 12.87 11.25 -6.12
N GLY A 86 12.33 12.47 -6.15
CA GLY A 86 13.10 13.70 -6.33
C GLY A 86 14.11 13.96 -5.20
N LEU A 87 15.34 14.32 -5.59
CA LEU A 87 16.42 14.75 -4.68
C LEU A 87 16.27 16.20 -4.21
N PHE A 88 15.66 17.05 -5.04
CA PHE A 88 15.45 18.45 -4.72
C PHE A 88 14.06 18.64 -4.12
N ARG A 89 14.00 18.71 -2.78
CA ARG A 89 12.79 19.16 -2.08
C ARG A 89 12.68 20.68 -2.09
N SER A 90 11.47 21.21 -2.08
CA SER A 90 11.24 22.65 -1.89
C SER A 90 10.95 22.97 -0.43
N GLU A 91 9.81 22.53 0.10
CA GLU A 91 9.37 22.75 1.48
C GLU A 91 8.89 21.41 2.10
N GLY A 92 8.81 21.33 3.43
CA GLY A 92 8.21 20.19 4.13
C GLY A 92 7.16 20.66 5.13
N PHE A 93 6.08 19.91 5.31
CA PHE A 93 4.98 20.25 6.23
C PHE A 93 4.90 19.17 7.31
N ALA A 94 5.15 19.57 8.56
CA ALA A 94 4.99 18.70 9.72
C ALA A 94 3.57 18.81 10.28
N VAL A 95 2.94 17.66 10.50
CA VAL A 95 1.55 17.51 10.99
C VAL A 95 1.56 16.50 12.13
N ASN A 96 0.78 16.73 13.20
CA ASN A 96 0.76 15.89 14.41
C ASN A 96 2.13 15.71 15.10
N VAL A 97 3.00 16.72 14.97
CA VAL A 97 4.28 16.77 15.68
C VAL A 97 4.24 17.96 16.65
N PRO A 98 4.71 17.83 17.90
CA PRO A 98 4.70 18.90 18.92
C PRO A 98 5.74 19.99 18.61
N MET A 99 5.51 20.67 17.50
CA MET A 99 6.33 21.73 16.96
C MET A 99 5.93 23.07 17.58
N LYS A 100 6.89 24.00 17.60
CA LYS A 100 6.68 25.40 17.96
C LYS A 100 7.34 26.27 16.90
N LYS A 101 6.93 27.53 16.79
CA LYS A 101 7.64 28.52 15.97
C LYS A 101 9.11 28.57 16.42
N GLY A 102 10.03 28.34 15.48
CA GLY A 102 11.48 28.31 15.73
C GLY A 102 12.25 28.65 14.47
N ILE A 103 13.59 28.75 14.50
CA ILE A 103 14.38 29.25 13.36
C ILE A 103 14.02 28.54 12.04
N PHE A 104 13.91 27.22 12.07
CA PHE A 104 13.62 26.41 10.88
C PHE A 104 12.14 26.07 10.66
N ALA A 105 11.22 26.56 11.50
CA ALA A 105 9.82 26.16 11.48
C ALA A 105 8.85 27.35 11.54
N GLN A 106 7.86 27.35 10.67
CA GLN A 106 6.84 28.38 10.59
C GLN A 106 5.46 27.74 10.56
N GLU A 107 4.58 28.14 11.47
CA GLU A 107 3.18 27.71 11.45
C GLU A 107 2.48 28.32 10.22
N ILE A 108 1.77 27.48 9.48
CA ILE A 108 0.93 27.90 8.37
C ILE A 108 -0.47 28.19 8.91
N SER A 109 -1.00 29.38 8.58
CA SER A 109 -2.38 29.71 8.92
C SER A 109 -3.33 28.95 8.00
N LEU A 110 -4.06 27.98 8.55
CA LEU A 110 -5.10 27.22 7.86
C LEU A 110 -6.50 27.74 8.21
N PRO A 111 -7.47 27.66 7.28
CA PRO A 111 -8.87 27.83 7.61
C PRO A 111 -9.31 26.78 8.65
N GLU A 112 -10.09 27.19 9.65
CA GLU A 112 -10.62 26.27 10.68
C GLU A 112 -11.44 25.13 10.07
N SER A 113 -12.14 25.40 8.96
CA SER A 113 -12.93 24.42 8.22
C SER A 113 -12.13 23.23 7.69
N MET A 114 -10.80 23.30 7.64
CA MET A 114 -9.98 22.16 7.25
C MET A 114 -9.89 21.08 8.34
N GLY A 115 -10.25 21.36 9.59
CA GLY A 115 -10.20 20.35 10.67
C GLY A 115 -8.80 19.78 10.94
N LEU A 116 -7.75 20.32 10.31
CA LEU A 116 -6.39 19.83 10.49
C LEU A 116 -5.78 20.35 11.81
N PRO A 117 -4.95 19.55 12.48
CA PRO A 117 -4.11 20.05 13.56
C PRO A 117 -3.14 21.11 13.01
N LYS A 118 -2.44 21.80 13.91
CA LYS A 118 -1.46 22.82 13.51
C LYS A 118 -0.42 22.24 12.55
N VAL A 119 -0.29 22.88 11.39
CA VAL A 119 0.69 22.51 10.36
C VAL A 119 1.88 23.46 10.40
N TYR A 120 3.07 22.88 10.50
CA TYR A 120 4.33 23.63 10.53
C TYR A 120 5.13 23.38 9.26
N ARG A 121 5.36 24.43 8.48
CA ARG A 121 6.32 24.38 7.40
C ARG A 121 7.75 24.40 7.94
N ILE A 122 8.53 23.42 7.52
CA ILE A 122 9.93 23.19 7.87
C ILE A 122 10.80 23.67 6.72
N SER A 123 11.80 24.50 7.04
CA SER A 123 12.79 24.99 6.10
C SER A 123 13.52 23.82 5.42
N ARG A 124 13.76 23.99 4.12
CA ARG A 124 14.50 23.06 3.28
C ARG A 124 15.83 22.58 3.86
N PHE A 125 16.51 23.44 4.62
CA PHE A 125 17.83 23.15 5.20
C PHE A 125 17.78 22.90 6.70
N SER A 126 16.61 22.56 7.26
CA SER A 126 16.52 22.09 8.64
C SER A 126 17.36 20.82 8.82
N PRO A 127 18.33 20.79 9.75
CA PRO A 127 19.16 19.62 9.99
C PRO A 127 18.35 18.36 10.32
N THR A 128 17.24 18.53 11.04
CA THR A 128 16.36 17.44 11.50
C THR A 128 15.61 16.72 10.38
N THR A 129 15.61 17.26 9.16
CA THR A 129 14.89 16.67 8.03
C THR A 129 15.79 16.45 6.82
N LEU A 130 17.12 16.57 6.95
CA LEU A 130 18.06 16.37 5.85
C LEU A 130 18.00 14.94 5.27
N SER A 131 17.70 13.93 6.07
CA SER A 131 17.54 12.54 5.61
C SER A 131 16.46 12.40 4.54
N ALA A 132 15.40 13.21 4.58
CA ALA A 132 14.33 13.20 3.57
C ALA A 132 14.74 13.75 2.19
N TRP A 133 16.02 14.14 1.99
CA TRP A 133 16.58 14.42 0.67
C TRP A 133 16.99 13.14 -0.08
N PHE A 134 17.13 12.01 0.62
CA PHE A 134 17.43 10.72 0.03
C PHE A 134 16.40 10.36 -1.05
N PRO A 135 16.75 9.72 -2.18
CA PRO A 135 15.83 9.45 -3.31
C PRO A 135 14.83 8.31 -3.02
N ALA A 136 14.27 8.25 -1.81
CA ALA A 136 13.12 7.43 -1.46
C ALA A 136 11.88 8.33 -1.32
N ASN A 137 10.70 7.81 -1.63
CA ASN A 137 9.44 8.57 -1.55
C ASN A 137 8.85 8.62 -0.15
N PHE A 138 9.18 7.66 0.71
CA PHE A 138 8.73 7.65 2.09
C PHE A 138 9.81 7.02 2.98
N GLY A 139 9.57 7.05 4.28
CA GLY A 139 10.41 6.43 5.30
C GLY A 139 10.16 7.08 6.66
N THR A 140 11.00 6.74 7.64
CA THR A 140 10.89 7.29 8.99
C THR A 140 12.07 8.19 9.34
N LEU A 141 11.82 9.17 10.20
CA LEU A 141 12.85 9.98 10.84
C LEU A 141 12.40 10.40 12.24
N ASN A 142 13.33 10.83 13.07
CA ASN A 142 12.99 11.42 14.36
C ASN A 142 12.76 12.93 14.22
N LEU A 143 11.54 13.39 14.53
CA LEU A 143 11.22 14.81 14.63
C LEU A 143 10.72 15.12 16.03
N LYS A 144 11.49 15.91 16.79
CA LYS A 144 11.16 16.31 18.17
C LYS A 144 10.93 15.12 19.12
N GLY A 145 11.71 14.06 18.98
CA GLY A 145 11.61 12.88 19.84
C GLY A 145 10.53 11.89 19.40
N MET A 146 9.79 12.18 18.33
CA MET A 146 8.79 11.27 17.77
C MET A 146 9.31 10.63 16.49
N GLU A 147 9.12 9.32 16.36
CA GLU A 147 9.19 8.64 15.07
C GLU A 147 8.10 9.23 14.16
N THR A 148 8.50 9.78 13.02
CA THR A 148 7.65 10.53 12.10
C THR A 148 7.84 9.94 10.72
N MET A 149 6.73 9.59 10.05
CA MET A 149 6.77 9.21 8.65
C MET A 149 7.05 10.46 7.81
N TYR A 150 8.09 10.44 6.99
CA TYR A 150 8.16 11.38 5.87
C TYR A 150 7.54 10.76 4.64
N PHE A 151 6.82 11.57 3.86
CA PHE A 151 6.19 11.15 2.60
C PHE A 151 6.33 12.26 1.57
N LYS A 152 6.83 11.92 0.38
CA LYS A 152 7.07 12.87 -0.69
C LYS A 152 5.87 12.97 -1.59
N TYR A 153 5.48 14.21 -1.89
CA TYR A 153 4.39 14.50 -2.81
C TYR A 153 4.83 15.42 -3.94
N TYR A 154 4.31 15.17 -5.14
CA TYR A 154 4.64 15.87 -6.38
C TYR A 154 3.37 16.14 -7.20
N PRO A 155 3.37 17.09 -8.17
CA PRO A 155 2.13 17.54 -8.83
C PRO A 155 1.33 16.41 -9.48
N LYS A 156 2.04 15.48 -10.12
CA LYS A 156 1.43 14.38 -10.88
C LYS A 156 0.54 13.47 -10.02
N MET A 157 0.79 13.37 -8.71
CA MET A 157 -0.07 12.60 -7.79
C MET A 157 -1.52 13.12 -7.71
N PHE A 158 -1.74 14.40 -8.06
CA PHE A 158 -3.04 15.08 -7.94
C PHE A 158 -3.72 15.33 -9.30
N SER A 159 -2.98 15.24 -10.41
CA SER A 159 -3.47 15.63 -11.73
C SER A 159 -3.62 14.46 -12.70
N ASP A 160 -2.67 13.52 -12.69
CA ASP A 160 -2.68 12.30 -13.51
C ASP A 160 -1.76 11.27 -12.84
N PRO A 161 -2.18 10.71 -11.70
CA PRO A 161 -1.39 9.71 -11.00
C PRO A 161 -1.24 8.44 -11.85
N ALA A 162 -0.14 7.71 -11.63
CA ALA A 162 -0.12 6.30 -12.02
C ALA A 162 -1.14 5.55 -11.15
N LEU A 163 -1.65 4.42 -11.64
CA LEU A 163 -2.59 3.59 -10.88
C LEU A 163 -1.99 3.32 -9.49
N TYR A 164 -2.79 3.49 -8.44
CA TYR A 164 -2.39 3.32 -7.03
C TYR A 164 -1.44 4.39 -6.45
N PHE A 165 -0.97 5.35 -7.26
CA PHE A 165 -0.01 6.38 -6.84
C PHE A 165 -0.63 7.79 -6.75
N ASP A 166 -1.94 7.89 -6.57
CA ASP A 166 -2.54 9.15 -6.10
C ASP A 166 -2.12 9.44 -4.66
N PHE A 167 -2.19 10.71 -4.27
CA PHE A 167 -1.64 11.17 -3.00
C PHE A 167 -2.20 10.39 -1.80
N SER A 168 -3.52 10.31 -1.68
CA SER A 168 -4.16 9.69 -0.51
C SER A 168 -3.97 8.19 -0.46
N SER A 169 -4.10 7.49 -1.60
CA SER A 169 -4.00 6.02 -1.62
C SER A 169 -2.58 5.58 -1.29
N PHE A 170 -1.57 6.18 -1.92
CA PHE A 170 -0.18 5.84 -1.65
C PHE A 170 0.27 6.26 -0.24
N LEU A 171 -0.20 7.41 0.27
CA LEU A 171 0.06 7.82 1.65
C LEU A 171 -0.53 6.81 2.66
N LEU A 172 -1.74 6.30 2.39
CA LEU A 172 -2.38 5.33 3.27
C LEU A 172 -1.69 3.97 3.23
N HIS A 173 -1.32 3.48 2.05
CA HIS A 173 -0.58 2.21 1.89
C HIS A 173 0.69 2.22 2.75
N GLU A 174 1.55 3.21 2.52
CA GLU A 174 2.84 3.29 3.21
C GLU A 174 2.69 3.69 4.68
N GLY A 175 1.68 4.52 4.98
CA GLY A 175 1.32 4.85 6.35
C GLY A 175 0.87 3.65 7.15
N PHE A 176 0.16 2.71 6.53
CA PHE A 176 -0.29 1.48 7.17
C PHE A 176 0.89 0.56 7.52
N HIS A 177 1.82 0.38 6.59
CA HIS A 177 3.09 -0.31 6.84
C HIS A 177 3.82 0.28 8.04
N ILE A 178 4.00 1.61 8.07
CA ILE A 178 4.78 2.29 9.12
C ILE A 178 4.06 2.32 10.48
N PHE A 179 2.74 2.53 10.52
CA PHE A 179 2.04 2.80 11.78
C PHE A 179 1.24 1.64 12.33
N LYS A 180 0.84 0.68 11.49
CA LYS A 180 0.06 -0.48 11.90
C LYS A 180 0.84 -1.78 11.81
N GLN A 181 1.59 -1.97 10.73
CA GLN A 181 2.25 -3.25 10.42
C GLN A 181 3.73 -3.28 10.76
N LYS A 182 4.29 -2.22 11.36
CA LYS A 182 5.72 -2.12 11.71
C LYS A 182 6.28 -3.29 12.52
N ASP A 183 5.41 -3.93 13.28
CA ASP A 183 5.73 -5.02 14.21
C ASP A 183 5.26 -6.37 13.66
N TRP A 184 4.68 -6.42 12.45
CA TRP A 184 4.26 -7.66 11.82
C TRP A 184 5.47 -8.40 11.27
N THR A 185 5.46 -9.73 11.37
CA THR A 185 6.61 -10.58 11.00
C THR A 185 6.40 -11.37 9.72
N TYR A 186 5.37 -11.04 8.92
CA TYR A 186 5.03 -11.81 7.72
C TYR A 186 6.11 -11.79 6.65
N ASP A 187 6.82 -10.67 6.47
CA ASP A 187 7.93 -10.48 5.54
C ASP A 187 9.32 -10.62 6.22
N ALA A 188 9.35 -11.07 7.47
CA ALA A 188 10.59 -11.23 8.21
C ALA A 188 11.48 -12.29 7.54
N ASN A 189 12.75 -11.95 7.35
CA ASN A 189 13.77 -12.83 6.75
C ASN A 189 13.43 -13.33 5.33
N GLY A 190 12.60 -12.61 4.57
CA GLY A 190 12.23 -12.97 3.20
C GLY A 190 11.23 -14.14 3.13
N ALA A 191 10.42 -14.35 4.17
CA ALA A 191 9.44 -15.43 4.25
C ALA A 191 8.35 -15.37 3.16
N GLU A 192 8.19 -14.23 2.50
CA GLU A 192 7.30 -13.99 1.37
C GLU A 192 7.91 -14.40 0.01
N HIS A 193 9.22 -14.64 -0.03
CA HIS A 193 9.92 -15.12 -1.21
C HIS A 193 9.61 -16.60 -1.47
N ILE A 194 9.44 -16.96 -2.76
CA ILE A 194 9.13 -18.33 -3.17
C ILE A 194 10.21 -18.79 -4.15
N ASP A 195 11.14 -19.58 -3.63
CA ASP A 195 12.08 -20.30 -4.48
C ASP A 195 11.37 -21.40 -5.26
N ASN A 196 11.75 -21.58 -6.52
CA ASN A 196 11.22 -22.64 -7.40
C ASN A 196 9.67 -22.62 -7.47
N TYR A 197 9.12 -21.48 -7.86
CA TYR A 197 7.68 -21.33 -8.08
C TYR A 197 7.16 -22.44 -9.02
N PRO A 198 6.07 -23.14 -8.67
CA PRO A 198 5.57 -24.26 -9.46
C PRO A 198 4.91 -23.79 -10.76
N VAL A 199 5.73 -23.60 -11.80
CA VAL A 199 5.30 -23.29 -13.17
C VAL A 199 4.78 -24.56 -13.85
N ASN A 200 3.53 -24.93 -13.55
CA ASN A 200 2.88 -26.08 -14.16
C ASN A 200 1.37 -25.86 -14.37
N GLU A 201 0.79 -26.63 -15.28
CA GLU A 201 -0.58 -26.44 -15.76
C GLU A 201 -1.63 -26.64 -14.65
N GLU A 202 -1.38 -27.51 -13.68
CA GLU A 202 -2.30 -27.76 -12.57
C GLU A 202 -2.33 -26.60 -11.60
N ASN A 203 -1.17 -26.03 -11.25
CA ASN A 203 -1.11 -24.89 -10.35
C ASN A 203 -1.90 -23.70 -10.91
N TYR A 204 -1.69 -23.35 -12.18
CA TYR A 204 -2.44 -22.26 -12.80
C TYR A 204 -3.93 -22.58 -13.00
N ALA A 205 -4.29 -23.84 -13.27
CA ALA A 205 -5.70 -24.22 -13.35
C ALA A 205 -6.42 -24.08 -12.00
N LEU A 206 -5.78 -24.50 -10.90
CA LEU A 206 -6.31 -24.32 -9.54
C LEU A 206 -6.38 -22.84 -9.15
N MET A 207 -5.37 -22.05 -9.51
CA MET A 207 -5.43 -20.58 -9.37
C MET A 207 -6.60 -19.98 -10.14
N GLY A 208 -6.91 -20.48 -11.35
CA GLY A 208 -8.10 -20.08 -12.09
C GLY A 208 -9.41 -20.38 -11.35
N ILE A 209 -9.51 -21.50 -10.63
CA ILE A 209 -10.66 -21.78 -9.77
C ILE A 209 -10.73 -20.76 -8.63
N GLU A 210 -9.62 -20.48 -7.96
CA GLU A 210 -9.56 -19.45 -6.91
C GLU A 210 -10.03 -18.08 -7.41
N PHE A 211 -9.64 -17.70 -8.63
CA PHE A 211 -10.06 -16.44 -9.24
C PHE A 211 -11.55 -16.41 -9.58
N LYS A 212 -12.14 -17.50 -10.09
CA LYS A 212 -13.60 -17.59 -10.27
C LYS A 212 -14.32 -17.39 -8.94
N LEU A 213 -13.85 -18.07 -7.89
CA LEU A 213 -14.44 -17.99 -6.55
C LEU A 213 -14.32 -16.58 -5.95
N LEU A 214 -13.17 -15.92 -6.10
CA LEU A 214 -12.99 -14.52 -5.68
C LEU A 214 -13.88 -13.56 -6.47
N ASP A 215 -13.99 -13.72 -7.79
CA ASP A 215 -14.88 -12.91 -8.63
C ASP A 215 -16.35 -13.05 -8.17
N GLN A 216 -16.79 -14.27 -7.89
CA GLN A 216 -18.14 -14.53 -7.36
C GLN A 216 -18.35 -13.94 -5.97
N ALA A 217 -17.42 -14.14 -5.04
CA ALA A 217 -17.50 -13.56 -3.69
C ALA A 217 -17.50 -12.02 -3.71
N MET A 218 -16.74 -11.42 -4.63
CA MET A 218 -16.68 -9.96 -4.80
C MET A 218 -17.93 -9.39 -5.48
N ALA A 219 -18.64 -10.15 -6.31
CA ALA A 219 -19.92 -9.75 -6.89
C ALA A 219 -21.11 -10.01 -5.95
N GLU A 220 -21.00 -10.98 -5.06
CA GLU A 220 -22.09 -11.41 -4.17
C GLU A 220 -22.32 -10.42 -3.02
N SER A 221 -23.58 -10.34 -2.59
CA SER A 221 -24.07 -9.50 -1.49
C SER A 221 -24.72 -10.30 -0.36
N ASN A 222 -25.15 -11.54 -0.61
CA ASN A 222 -25.60 -12.48 0.42
C ASN A 222 -24.40 -13.03 1.23
N PRO A 223 -24.30 -12.76 2.54
CA PRO A 223 -23.17 -13.19 3.36
C PRO A 223 -22.97 -14.71 3.41
N GLU A 224 -24.05 -15.51 3.40
CA GLU A 224 -23.97 -16.97 3.44
C GLU A 224 -23.36 -17.54 2.15
N LEU A 225 -23.72 -16.99 0.99
CA LEU A 225 -23.11 -17.35 -0.29
C LEU A 225 -21.65 -16.90 -0.38
N VAL A 226 -21.31 -15.72 0.15
CA VAL A 226 -19.90 -15.29 0.26
C VAL A 226 -19.11 -16.27 1.13
N GLN A 227 -19.66 -16.74 2.26
CA GLN A 227 -19.02 -17.77 3.08
C GLN A 227 -18.82 -19.07 2.30
N GLN A 228 -19.78 -19.50 1.49
CA GLN A 228 -19.61 -20.69 0.65
C GLN A 228 -18.46 -20.52 -0.36
N TYR A 229 -18.38 -19.39 -1.05
CA TYR A 229 -17.26 -19.14 -1.98
C TYR A 229 -15.91 -19.08 -1.26
N LEU A 230 -15.85 -18.49 -0.08
CA LEU A 230 -14.64 -18.47 0.75
C LEU A 230 -14.28 -19.87 1.26
N HIS A 231 -15.26 -20.70 1.60
CA HIS A 231 -15.03 -22.11 1.96
C HIS A 231 -14.39 -22.86 0.80
N ASP A 232 -15.00 -22.81 -0.39
CA ASP A 232 -14.51 -23.53 -1.57
C ASP A 232 -13.13 -23.03 -1.99
N TRP A 233 -12.90 -21.70 -1.89
CA TRP A 233 -11.59 -21.12 -2.14
C TRP A 233 -10.54 -21.69 -1.17
N THR A 234 -10.92 -21.86 0.10
CA THR A 234 -10.06 -22.41 1.14
C THR A 234 -9.75 -23.89 0.88
N VAL A 235 -10.68 -24.68 0.34
CA VAL A 235 -10.44 -26.07 -0.09
C VAL A 235 -9.39 -26.12 -1.19
N VAL A 236 -9.56 -25.32 -2.24
CA VAL A 236 -8.62 -25.25 -3.38
C VAL A 236 -7.23 -24.82 -2.91
N ARG A 237 -7.16 -23.76 -2.09
CA ARG A 237 -5.91 -23.22 -1.58
C ARG A 237 -5.18 -24.22 -0.67
N ASN A 238 -5.90 -24.91 0.21
CA ASN A 238 -5.33 -25.97 1.04
C ASN A 238 -4.71 -27.09 0.21
N TYR A 239 -5.41 -27.55 -0.84
CA TYR A 239 -4.85 -28.56 -1.73
C TYR A 239 -3.59 -28.07 -2.44
N ARG A 240 -3.59 -26.83 -2.96
CA ARG A 240 -2.40 -26.23 -3.60
C ARG A 240 -1.22 -26.18 -2.64
N TYR A 241 -1.42 -25.78 -1.39
CA TYR A 241 -0.33 -25.70 -0.40
C TYR A 241 0.12 -27.06 0.12
N TYR A 242 -0.78 -28.04 0.22
CA TYR A 242 -0.36 -29.41 0.50
C TYR A 242 0.54 -29.96 -0.63
N LYS A 243 0.16 -29.72 -1.88
CA LYS A 243 0.88 -30.22 -3.06
C LYS A 243 2.16 -29.45 -3.37
N TRP A 244 2.17 -28.14 -3.14
CA TRP A 244 3.32 -27.25 -3.30
C TRP A 244 3.51 -26.39 -2.05
N PRO A 245 4.13 -26.96 -1.00
CA PRO A 245 4.31 -26.27 0.28
C PRO A 245 5.07 -24.95 0.19
N GLN A 246 5.94 -24.78 -0.81
CA GLN A 246 6.66 -23.53 -1.03
C GLN A 246 5.72 -22.34 -1.33
N LEU A 247 4.49 -22.61 -1.79
CA LEU A 247 3.52 -21.56 -2.07
C LEU A 247 3.00 -20.85 -0.81
N ILE A 248 3.31 -21.35 0.39
CA ILE A 248 2.93 -20.69 1.64
C ILE A 248 3.50 -19.26 1.75
N GLY A 249 4.57 -18.92 1.03
CA GLY A 249 5.07 -17.55 0.94
C GLY A 249 4.06 -16.57 0.32
N GLU A 250 3.14 -17.04 -0.54
CA GLU A 250 2.08 -16.21 -1.13
C GLU A 250 1.25 -15.55 -0.04
N THR A 251 0.87 -16.33 0.99
CA THR A 251 -0.06 -15.87 2.01
C THR A 251 0.54 -14.79 2.92
N LYS A 252 1.86 -14.73 3.02
CA LYS A 252 2.57 -13.69 3.77
C LYS A 252 2.53 -12.36 3.00
N THR A 253 2.73 -12.39 1.67
CA THR A 253 2.52 -11.20 0.83
C THR A 253 1.05 -10.76 0.86
N GLU A 254 0.10 -11.69 0.74
CA GLU A 254 -1.34 -11.39 0.82
C GLU A 254 -1.70 -10.70 2.15
N ALA A 255 -1.10 -11.11 3.28
CA ALA A 255 -1.35 -10.48 4.57
C ALA A 255 -0.74 -9.07 4.67
N ILE A 256 0.54 -8.91 4.32
CA ILE A 256 1.23 -7.62 4.54
C ILE A 256 0.80 -6.57 3.50
N GLU A 257 0.79 -6.91 2.21
CA GLU A 257 0.47 -5.97 1.14
C GLU A 257 -1.04 -5.91 0.84
N GLY A 258 -1.75 -7.02 1.01
CA GLY A 258 -3.20 -7.05 0.84
C GLY A 258 -3.92 -6.20 1.88
N SER A 259 -3.48 -6.20 3.14
CA SER A 259 -4.03 -5.32 4.18
C SER A 259 -3.80 -3.83 3.91
N ALA A 260 -2.65 -3.47 3.35
CA ALA A 260 -2.38 -2.10 2.93
C ALA A 260 -3.28 -1.69 1.74
N ARG A 261 -3.43 -2.56 0.74
CA ARG A 261 -4.36 -2.38 -0.40
C ARG A 261 -5.82 -2.32 0.03
N TYR A 262 -6.22 -3.15 0.98
CA TYR A 262 -7.56 -3.16 1.55
C TYR A 262 -7.92 -1.76 2.08
N LEU A 263 -7.01 -1.12 2.83
CA LEU A 263 -7.24 0.23 3.37
C LEU A 263 -7.49 1.26 2.26
N GLU A 264 -6.75 1.17 1.14
CA GLU A 264 -6.93 2.05 -0.01
C GLU A 264 -8.30 1.84 -0.68
N TYR A 265 -8.75 0.59 -0.85
CA TYR A 265 -10.06 0.32 -1.43
C TYR A 265 -11.20 0.76 -0.50
N ARG A 266 -11.04 0.59 0.82
CA ARG A 266 -12.01 1.10 1.81
C ARG A 266 -12.11 2.61 1.75
N TYR A 267 -10.97 3.31 1.69
CA TYR A 267 -10.94 4.77 1.58
C TYR A 267 -11.54 5.26 0.25
N SER A 268 -11.17 4.61 -0.86
CA SER A 268 -11.71 4.90 -2.19
C SER A 268 -13.23 4.75 -2.23
N LYS A 269 -13.77 3.65 -1.71
CA LYS A 269 -15.21 3.42 -1.60
C LYS A 269 -15.90 4.49 -0.74
N LEU A 270 -15.31 4.84 0.40
CA LEU A 270 -15.86 5.84 1.32
C LEU A 270 -15.93 7.24 0.69
N THR A 271 -14.97 7.56 -0.18
CA THR A 271 -14.84 8.87 -0.84
C THR A 271 -15.49 8.92 -2.23
N GLY A 272 -16.12 7.82 -2.68
CA GLY A 272 -16.72 7.73 -4.01
C GLY A 272 -15.69 7.80 -5.15
N ARG A 273 -14.45 7.38 -4.90
CA ARG A 273 -13.39 7.24 -5.91
C ARG A 273 -13.47 5.87 -6.59
N ASN A 274 -12.77 5.74 -7.72
CA ASN A 274 -12.86 4.56 -8.59
C ASN A 274 -11.71 3.54 -8.38
N LEU A 275 -10.91 3.69 -7.33
CA LEU A 275 -9.87 2.71 -7.02
C LEU A 275 -10.51 1.44 -6.43
N MET A 276 -10.36 0.32 -7.12
CA MET A 276 -10.97 -0.98 -6.81
C MET A 276 -9.93 -2.09 -6.96
N VAL A 277 -10.26 -3.31 -6.50
CA VAL A 277 -9.44 -4.50 -6.75
C VAL A 277 -9.24 -4.67 -8.26
N LEU A 278 -7.99 -4.88 -8.69
CA LEU A 278 -7.56 -4.92 -10.08
C LEU A 278 -8.00 -3.67 -10.87
N ALA A 279 -7.66 -2.49 -10.35
CA ALA A 279 -8.07 -1.22 -10.92
C ALA A 279 -7.53 -1.01 -12.34
N THR A 280 -8.26 -0.23 -13.14
CA THR A 280 -7.82 0.26 -14.45
C THR A 280 -8.13 1.75 -14.58
N LYS A 281 -7.52 2.43 -15.56
CA LYS A 281 -7.72 3.88 -15.77
C LYS A 281 -9.02 4.24 -16.50
N GLN A 282 -9.74 3.26 -17.05
CA GLN A 282 -10.90 3.47 -17.92
C GLN A 282 -12.09 2.68 -17.40
N GLU A 283 -13.32 3.17 -17.62
CA GLU A 283 -14.54 2.43 -17.27
C GLU A 283 -14.50 0.99 -17.82
N PRO A 284 -14.82 -0.03 -17.00
CA PRO A 284 -15.49 0.03 -15.69
C PRO A 284 -14.55 0.30 -14.48
N TYR A 285 -13.33 0.78 -14.71
CA TYR A 285 -12.28 1.12 -13.72
C TYR A 285 -11.70 -0.06 -12.95
N HIS A 286 -12.07 -1.27 -13.32
CA HIS A 286 -11.45 -2.49 -12.83
C HIS A 286 -11.59 -3.60 -13.87
N VAL A 287 -10.90 -4.71 -13.65
CA VAL A 287 -11.17 -5.99 -14.28
C VAL A 287 -11.45 -7.04 -13.20
N THR A 288 -12.03 -8.17 -13.57
CA THR A 288 -12.14 -9.31 -12.67
C THR A 288 -10.84 -10.12 -12.66
N PHE A 289 -10.64 -10.97 -11.65
CA PHE A 289 -9.48 -11.87 -11.60
C PHE A 289 -9.44 -12.81 -12.81
N MET A 290 -10.59 -13.34 -13.23
CA MET A 290 -10.66 -14.17 -14.43
C MET A 290 -10.38 -13.41 -15.72
N GLN A 291 -10.80 -12.14 -15.84
CA GLN A 291 -10.43 -11.33 -17.00
C GLN A 291 -8.91 -11.10 -17.07
N ALA A 292 -8.26 -10.80 -15.94
CA ALA A 292 -6.80 -10.68 -15.88
C ALA A 292 -6.10 -12.00 -16.23
N TYR A 293 -6.60 -13.12 -15.69
CA TYR A 293 -6.11 -14.47 -15.99
C TYR A 293 -6.24 -14.81 -17.48
N ASP A 294 -7.38 -14.49 -18.10
CA ASP A 294 -7.62 -14.73 -19.52
C ASP A 294 -6.69 -13.91 -20.42
N PHE A 295 -6.47 -12.63 -20.09
CA PHE A 295 -5.50 -11.79 -20.82
C PHE A 295 -4.10 -12.38 -20.75
N ILE A 296 -3.68 -12.88 -19.60
CA ILE A 296 -2.38 -13.53 -19.43
C ILE A 296 -2.31 -14.85 -20.20
N ALA A 297 -3.33 -15.71 -20.07
CA ALA A 297 -3.39 -16.99 -20.78
C ALA A 297 -3.39 -16.82 -22.32
N ASN A 298 -3.88 -15.70 -22.83
CA ASN A 298 -3.92 -15.38 -24.26
C ASN A 298 -2.73 -14.53 -24.75
N GLY A 299 -1.74 -14.23 -23.90
CA GLY A 299 -0.55 -13.47 -24.29
C GLY A 299 -0.82 -11.98 -24.55
N GLN A 300 -1.82 -11.41 -23.89
CA GLN A 300 -2.25 -10.01 -24.02
C GLN A 300 -1.74 -9.13 -22.87
N ALA A 301 -1.14 -9.73 -21.83
CA ALA A 301 -0.53 -9.03 -20.71
C ALA A 301 0.98 -8.83 -20.92
N GLU A 302 1.58 -7.87 -20.18
CA GLU A 302 3.01 -7.57 -20.29
C GLU A 302 3.92 -8.73 -19.84
N SER A 303 3.52 -9.49 -18.81
CA SER A 303 4.24 -10.69 -18.38
C SER A 303 3.34 -11.63 -17.58
N PRO A 304 3.42 -12.96 -17.81
CA PRO A 304 2.73 -13.93 -16.97
C PRO A 304 3.23 -13.98 -15.53
N SER A 305 4.44 -13.45 -15.25
CA SER A 305 5.01 -13.34 -13.89
C SER A 305 4.15 -12.47 -12.95
N PHE A 306 3.21 -11.68 -13.49
CA PHE A 306 2.19 -10.98 -12.70
C PHE A 306 1.41 -11.93 -11.77
N LEU A 307 1.11 -13.15 -12.25
CA LEU A 307 0.41 -14.19 -11.48
C LEU A 307 1.27 -14.77 -10.34
N GLU A 308 2.59 -14.62 -10.42
CA GLU A 308 3.49 -15.22 -9.42
C GLU A 308 3.68 -14.30 -8.23
N ARG A 309 3.65 -12.96 -8.40
CA ARG A 309 3.96 -12.01 -7.32
C ARG A 309 2.94 -10.88 -7.19
N SER A 310 2.74 -10.08 -8.23
CA SER A 310 1.95 -8.84 -8.14
C SER A 310 0.49 -9.10 -7.79
N ILE A 311 -0.09 -10.21 -8.25
CA ILE A 311 -1.48 -10.57 -7.95
C ILE A 311 -1.76 -10.79 -6.46
N ARG A 312 -0.73 -11.02 -5.63
CA ARG A 312 -0.86 -11.26 -4.18
C ARG A 312 -1.39 -10.04 -3.43
N TYR A 313 -1.09 -8.83 -3.92
CA TYR A 313 -1.62 -7.57 -3.40
C TYR A 313 -3.15 -7.54 -3.54
N GLU A 314 -3.64 -7.95 -4.71
CA GLU A 314 -5.04 -7.90 -5.10
C GLU A 314 -5.86 -9.03 -4.46
N THR A 315 -5.32 -10.26 -4.48
CA THR A 315 -5.95 -11.43 -3.84
C THR A 315 -6.04 -11.26 -2.33
N GLY A 316 -4.97 -10.78 -1.67
CA GLY A 316 -5.01 -10.49 -0.23
C GLY A 316 -6.10 -9.48 0.13
N ALA A 317 -6.15 -8.34 -0.57
CA ALA A 317 -7.19 -7.34 -0.34
C ALA A 317 -8.60 -7.85 -0.66
N ALA A 318 -8.77 -8.65 -1.72
CA ALA A 318 -10.06 -9.25 -2.06
C ALA A 318 -10.55 -10.23 -0.99
N LEU A 319 -9.67 -11.07 -0.44
CA LEU A 319 -10.00 -11.96 0.68
C LEU A 319 -10.46 -11.16 1.90
N GLU A 320 -9.76 -10.10 2.24
CA GLU A 320 -10.12 -9.24 3.37
C GLU A 320 -11.46 -8.51 3.18
N LEU A 321 -11.70 -7.96 1.98
CA LEU A 321 -12.98 -7.34 1.62
C LEU A 321 -14.14 -8.35 1.63
N THR A 322 -13.90 -9.58 1.18
CA THR A 322 -14.93 -10.64 1.16
C THR A 322 -15.18 -11.22 2.55
N MET A 323 -14.14 -11.35 3.39
CA MET A 323 -14.31 -11.70 4.81
C MET A 323 -15.17 -10.67 5.55
N ASP A 324 -15.05 -9.38 5.22
CA ASP A 324 -15.96 -8.36 5.73
C ASP A 324 -17.41 -8.56 5.28
N LYS A 325 -17.64 -8.85 3.99
CA LYS A 325 -19.00 -9.15 3.48
C LYS A 325 -19.61 -10.39 4.14
N ALA A 326 -18.77 -11.39 4.44
CA ALA A 326 -19.15 -12.62 5.13
C ALA A 326 -19.33 -12.44 6.65
N ASN A 327 -19.05 -11.25 7.20
CA ASN A 327 -19.04 -10.96 8.63
C ASN A 327 -18.06 -11.84 9.44
N LEU A 328 -16.92 -12.19 8.86
CA LEU A 328 -15.88 -12.98 9.54
C LEU A 328 -14.99 -12.07 10.41
N PRO A 329 -14.66 -12.46 11.65
CA PRO A 329 -13.85 -11.65 12.56
C PRO A 329 -12.34 -11.77 12.25
N TRP A 330 -11.90 -11.22 11.11
CA TRP A 330 -10.53 -11.41 10.62
C TRP A 330 -9.54 -10.30 11.06
N LYS A 331 -10.00 -9.06 11.26
CA LYS A 331 -9.12 -7.90 11.50
C LYS A 331 -8.25 -8.02 12.75
N GLU A 332 -8.78 -8.58 13.84
CA GLU A 332 -7.97 -8.83 15.04
C GLU A 332 -7.10 -10.08 14.89
N ALA A 333 -7.49 -11.03 14.03
CA ALA A 333 -6.75 -12.27 13.81
C ALA A 333 -5.48 -12.04 12.98
N ILE A 334 -5.52 -11.13 11.99
CA ILE A 334 -4.38 -10.81 11.14
C ILE A 334 -3.30 -9.98 11.84
N GLU A 335 -3.65 -9.29 12.92
CA GLU A 335 -2.69 -8.47 13.65
C GLU A 335 -1.68 -9.33 14.41
N ASP A 336 -0.41 -9.19 14.04
CA ASP A 336 0.72 -9.77 14.75
C ASP A 336 1.17 -8.86 15.90
N VAL A 337 1.40 -9.47 17.06
CA VAL A 337 1.88 -8.81 18.27
C VAL A 337 3.13 -9.55 18.74
N PRO A 338 4.33 -9.03 18.42
CA PRO A 338 5.60 -9.68 18.74
C PRO A 338 5.70 -10.11 20.20
N GLY A 339 6.10 -11.38 20.39
CA GLY A 339 6.27 -11.98 21.72
C GLY A 339 4.96 -12.25 22.48
N LYS A 340 3.79 -12.03 21.87
CA LYS A 340 2.48 -12.31 22.50
C LYS A 340 1.58 -13.19 21.64
N LYS A 341 1.36 -12.81 20.38
CA LYS A 341 0.40 -13.47 19.50
C LYS A 341 0.89 -13.35 18.06
N PRO A 342 1.27 -14.45 17.39
CA PRO A 342 1.48 -14.40 15.95
C PRO A 342 0.15 -14.08 15.27
N GLY A 343 0.18 -13.16 14.32
CA GLY A 343 -0.95 -12.91 13.44
C GLY A 343 -1.21 -14.11 12.53
N MET A 344 -2.44 -14.21 12.03
CA MET A 344 -2.85 -15.21 11.03
C MET A 344 -3.04 -14.54 9.68
N THR A 345 -2.43 -15.09 8.62
CA THR A 345 -2.68 -14.62 7.26
C THR A 345 -4.13 -14.86 6.84
N PRO A 346 -4.66 -14.22 5.77
CA PRO A 346 -6.01 -14.47 5.28
C PRO A 346 -6.33 -15.97 5.07
N TYR A 347 -5.38 -16.73 4.49
CA TYR A 347 -5.51 -18.17 4.35
C TYR A 347 -5.59 -18.89 5.72
N GLU A 348 -4.70 -18.58 6.66
CA GLU A 348 -4.68 -19.20 7.98
C GLU A 348 -5.99 -18.92 8.75
N ILE A 349 -6.53 -17.70 8.64
CA ILE A 349 -7.83 -17.32 9.23
C ILE A 349 -8.95 -18.19 8.67
N LEU A 350 -9.07 -18.27 7.34
CA LEU A 350 -10.13 -19.04 6.69
C LEU A 350 -9.99 -20.55 6.94
N SER A 351 -8.77 -21.08 6.84
CA SER A 351 -8.47 -22.49 7.11
C SER A 351 -8.86 -22.88 8.54
N ASN A 352 -8.55 -22.01 9.51
CA ASN A 352 -8.94 -22.21 10.90
C ASN A 352 -10.46 -22.09 11.11
N TYR A 353 -11.10 -21.10 10.48
CA TYR A 353 -12.55 -20.87 10.59
C TYR A 353 -13.36 -22.08 10.07
N TYR A 354 -12.97 -22.63 8.91
CA TYR A 354 -13.62 -23.79 8.29
C TYR A 354 -13.07 -25.15 8.77
N LYS A 355 -12.09 -25.16 9.68
CA LYS A 355 -11.48 -26.38 10.26
C LYS A 355 -10.90 -27.33 9.21
N MET A 356 -10.17 -26.77 8.25
CA MET A 356 -9.56 -27.53 7.15
C MET A 356 -8.29 -28.25 7.64
N ASN A 357 -8.45 -29.48 8.15
CA ASN A 357 -7.35 -30.27 8.73
C ASN A 357 -7.26 -31.72 8.22
N ASP A 358 -8.23 -32.19 7.43
CA ASP A 358 -8.23 -33.53 6.84
C ASP A 358 -8.10 -33.46 5.33
N LEU A 359 -6.99 -34.00 4.82
CA LEU A 359 -6.70 -34.03 3.39
C LEU A 359 -7.72 -34.87 2.62
N THR A 360 -8.25 -35.95 3.20
CA THR A 360 -9.21 -36.82 2.51
C THR A 360 -10.50 -36.06 2.18
N THR A 361 -10.99 -35.31 3.17
CA THR A 361 -12.14 -34.41 3.00
C THR A 361 -11.84 -33.32 1.96
N ILE A 362 -10.66 -32.69 2.03
CA ILE A 362 -10.24 -31.65 1.07
C ILE A 362 -10.20 -32.20 -0.37
N GLU A 363 -9.62 -33.39 -0.58
CA GLU A 363 -9.54 -34.01 -1.91
C GLU A 363 -10.92 -34.38 -2.47
N SER A 364 -11.83 -34.86 -1.61
CA SER A 364 -13.21 -35.15 -2.01
C SER A 364 -13.95 -33.88 -2.44
N GLN A 365 -13.92 -32.83 -1.61
CA GLN A 365 -14.56 -31.55 -1.92
C GLN A 365 -13.95 -30.88 -3.16
N LEU A 366 -12.63 -30.99 -3.33
CA LEU A 366 -11.96 -30.47 -4.52
C LEU A 366 -12.44 -31.15 -5.80
N GLY A 367 -12.80 -32.43 -5.74
CA GLY A 367 -13.39 -33.15 -6.88
C GLY A 367 -14.68 -32.48 -7.36
N GLU A 368 -15.59 -32.17 -6.44
CA GLU A 368 -16.86 -31.49 -6.72
C GLU A 368 -16.62 -30.07 -7.25
N ILE A 369 -15.72 -29.31 -6.61
CA ILE A 369 -15.35 -27.96 -7.05
C ILE A 369 -14.78 -27.98 -8.47
N LYS A 370 -13.89 -28.93 -8.81
CA LYS A 370 -13.30 -29.03 -10.16
C LYS A 370 -14.35 -29.25 -11.23
N GLU A 371 -15.39 -30.03 -10.94
CA GLU A 371 -16.51 -30.27 -11.86
C GLU A 371 -17.33 -28.98 -12.06
N VAL A 372 -17.69 -28.30 -10.97
CA VAL A 372 -18.47 -27.05 -11.02
C VAL A 372 -17.76 -25.94 -11.80
N TYR A 373 -16.43 -25.84 -11.66
CA TYR A 373 -15.67 -24.71 -12.19
C TYR A 373 -14.93 -24.99 -13.51
N ASP A 374 -15.30 -26.06 -14.23
CA ASP A 374 -14.74 -26.44 -15.54
C ASP A 374 -13.20 -26.48 -15.52
N TYR A 375 -12.68 -27.33 -14.63
CA TYR A 375 -11.24 -27.49 -14.42
C TYR A 375 -10.49 -27.89 -15.69
N ASP A 376 -11.11 -28.65 -16.60
CA ASP A 376 -10.47 -29.06 -17.86
C ASP A 376 -10.24 -27.88 -18.83
N ALA A 377 -11.15 -26.91 -18.87
CA ALA A 377 -10.90 -25.66 -19.59
C ALA A 377 -9.77 -24.86 -18.95
N LEU A 378 -9.76 -24.75 -17.61
CA LEU A 378 -8.72 -24.05 -16.86
C LEU A 378 -7.34 -24.71 -17.03
N ARG A 379 -7.29 -26.04 -17.14
CA ARG A 379 -6.07 -26.81 -17.50
C ARG A 379 -5.48 -26.39 -18.83
N LYS A 380 -6.33 -26.22 -19.86
CA LYS A 380 -5.88 -25.73 -21.17
C LYS A 380 -5.34 -24.31 -21.10
N GLN A 381 -5.94 -23.44 -20.29
CA GLN A 381 -5.42 -22.09 -20.05
C GLN A 381 -4.09 -22.11 -19.29
N GLY A 382 -4.00 -22.94 -18.24
CA GLY A 382 -2.75 -23.15 -17.50
C GLY A 382 -1.61 -23.63 -18.40
N ALA A 383 -1.88 -24.53 -19.34
CA ALA A 383 -0.92 -24.96 -20.35
C ALA A 383 -0.41 -23.82 -21.24
N LYS A 384 -1.29 -22.89 -21.64
CA LYS A 384 -0.89 -21.70 -22.40
C LYS A 384 0.02 -20.80 -21.58
N ILE A 385 -0.27 -20.60 -20.29
CA ILE A 385 0.54 -19.77 -19.37
C ILE A 385 1.93 -20.37 -19.21
N VAL A 386 2.01 -21.68 -18.92
CA VAL A 386 3.29 -22.40 -18.78
C VAL A 386 4.13 -22.28 -20.04
N LYS A 387 3.52 -22.43 -21.23
CA LYS A 387 4.22 -22.29 -22.50
C LYS A 387 4.82 -20.90 -22.69
N GLN A 388 4.12 -19.85 -22.25
CA GLN A 388 4.62 -18.47 -22.32
C GLN A 388 5.82 -18.28 -21.39
N LEU A 389 5.73 -18.73 -20.13
CA LEU A 389 6.81 -18.60 -19.16
C LEU A 389 8.08 -19.37 -19.55
N ILE A 390 7.94 -20.56 -20.11
CA ILE A 390 9.08 -21.35 -20.61
C ILE A 390 9.70 -20.71 -21.85
N GLY A 391 8.91 -20.00 -22.67
CA GLY A 391 9.40 -19.29 -23.85
C GLY A 391 10.12 -17.97 -23.56
N GLU A 392 9.97 -17.44 -22.34
CA GLU A 392 10.64 -16.21 -21.86
C GLU A 392 11.97 -16.47 -21.14
N GLN A 393 12.24 -17.72 -20.73
CA GLN A 393 13.51 -18.18 -20.14
C GLN A 393 14.52 -18.58 -21.23
#